data_AF-A0A078AQU4-F1
#
_entry.id   AF-A0A078AQU4-F1
#
_cell.length_a   1.000
_cell.length_b   1.000
_cell.length_c   1.000
_cell.angle_alpha   90.00
_cell.angle_beta   90.00
_cell.angle_gamma   90.00
#
_symmetry.space_group_name_H-M   'P 1'
#
loop_
_entity.id
_entity.type
_entity.pdbx_description
1 polymer ?
#
loop_
_entity_poly.entity_id
_entity_poly.type
_entity_poly.pdbx_seq_one_letter_code
_entity_poly.pdbx_strand_id
1 'polypeptide(L)'
;MSAQPFLRAQSEIIPKSRSTLFKVATGTLLGISGTLLALNLLGSQEQNVKKVNLATFNEWAPHGECILFGDSGFSGRQVKLYAGYKGNLDSLQPGFNDQLSSIQIGSGLRVLFCSNNNCEAYDWYDKFELLGPYNAPTLAVNDWVSYVEVYSYDEKVDPRVMITGAPNFDIDRSGTFPPGTYMSADLKKNGLDLPPWGSAASSIVVPQNLIAYVYKQNYLEGETLTINGPAKIDLTTYKGGSWNDNIASMVVAKITDTPIQITGNWDKVISSNDAISVSVEETAGIDTTKTNSQEINASLTQGFEVGSDLVGYKYSVSATVGTAVSHSVSSTLSKSGTVKIEAQCSNPQRVKITLWQWRMTGVKNDELVMNMKDNEFICKTGEESPRCPVGFCQDAECNTCKPGTYE
;
A
#
# COMPACT_ATOMS: atom_id res chain seq x y z
N MET A 1 75.99 5.47 -68.18
CA MET A 1 75.34 6.50 -69.03
C MET A 1 73.84 6.39 -68.83
N SER A 2 73.23 7.49 -68.39
CA SER A 2 71.84 7.98 -68.61
C SER A 2 70.69 6.95 -68.53
N ALA A 3 69.88 6.87 -67.47
CA ALA A 3 68.80 7.76 -67.00
C ALA A 3 67.41 7.57 -67.69
N GLN A 4 66.44 7.07 -66.89
CA GLN A 4 64.98 7.38 -66.80
C GLN A 4 64.10 7.29 -68.08
N PRO A 5 62.73 7.26 -68.03
CA PRO A 5 61.85 7.74 -66.95
C PRO A 5 60.56 6.93 -66.62
N PHE A 6 59.99 7.32 -65.46
CA PHE A 6 58.57 7.52 -65.12
C PHE A 6 57.49 6.50 -65.56
N LEU A 7 56.88 5.84 -64.57
CA LEU A 7 55.42 5.74 -64.48
C LEU A 7 54.94 5.99 -63.05
N ARG A 8 53.75 6.58 -63.01
CA ARG A 8 53.14 7.38 -61.96
C ARG A 8 51.96 6.59 -61.39
N ALA A 9 51.90 6.41 -60.08
CA ALA A 9 50.65 6.23 -59.35
C ALA A 9 50.87 6.64 -57.88
N GLN A 10 50.38 7.85 -57.57
CA GLN A 10 49.96 8.30 -56.25
C GLN A 10 48.78 7.38 -55.79
N SER A 11 48.45 7.18 -54.53
CA SER A 11 48.72 7.89 -53.29
C SER A 11 48.36 7.00 -52.08
N GLU A 12 49.13 7.21 -51.02
CA GLU A 12 48.75 7.20 -49.60
C GLU A 12 48.31 5.89 -48.91
N ILE A 13 49.30 5.36 -48.18
CA ILE A 13 49.15 4.65 -46.91
C ILE A 13 49.03 5.71 -45.81
N ILE A 14 48.09 5.55 -44.85
CA ILE A 14 48.37 5.54 -43.40
C ILE A 14 47.20 4.87 -42.65
N PRO A 15 47.47 4.05 -41.61
CA PRO A 15 46.53 3.09 -41.03
C PRO A 15 46.08 3.45 -39.60
N LYS A 16 45.29 2.55 -38.99
CA LYS A 16 44.81 2.45 -37.59
C LYS A 16 43.44 3.12 -37.37
N SER A 17 42.50 2.54 -36.61
CA SER A 17 42.59 1.53 -35.56
C SER A 17 41.40 0.58 -35.58
N ARG A 18 41.65 -0.73 -35.43
CA ARG A 18 40.65 -1.68 -34.94
C ARG A 18 40.38 -1.36 -33.46
N SER A 19 39.17 -0.97 -33.12
CA SER A 19 38.69 -0.97 -31.75
C SER A 19 37.97 -2.30 -31.50
N THR A 20 38.60 -3.09 -30.64
CA THR A 20 38.07 -4.30 -30.04
C THR A 20 36.87 -3.90 -29.17
N LEU A 21 35.66 -4.30 -29.57
CA LEU A 21 34.44 -4.15 -28.78
C LEU A 21 34.46 -5.19 -27.65
N PHE A 22 35.10 -4.82 -26.54
CA PHE A 22 34.92 -5.43 -25.23
C PHE A 22 34.96 -4.30 -24.20
N LYS A 23 33.79 -3.79 -23.81
CA LYS A 23 33.56 -3.05 -22.57
C LYS A 23 32.17 -3.45 -22.05
N VAL A 24 32.14 -4.35 -21.07
CA VAL A 24 31.96 -4.01 -19.64
C VAL A 24 30.52 -3.57 -19.39
N ALA A 25 29.70 -4.53 -18.99
CA ALA A 25 28.41 -4.32 -18.34
C ALA A 25 28.67 -3.88 -16.89
N THR A 26 29.00 -2.61 -16.70
CA THR A 26 28.72 -1.84 -15.48
C THR A 26 27.27 -1.36 -15.61
N GLY A 27 26.31 -1.73 -14.77
CA GLY A 27 26.39 -1.74 -13.32
C GLY A 27 26.02 -0.35 -12.82
N THR A 28 24.72 -0.05 -12.77
CA THR A 28 24.21 1.14 -12.08
C THR A 28 22.74 0.97 -11.65
N LEU A 29 22.57 1.06 -10.33
CA LEU A 29 21.49 1.71 -9.60
C LEU A 29 20.09 1.06 -9.61
N LEU A 30 19.97 -0.01 -8.82
CA LEU A 30 18.74 -0.23 -8.05
C LEU A 30 18.75 0.73 -6.85
N GLY A 31 18.26 1.94 -7.07
CA GLY A 31 17.81 2.82 -6.01
C GLY A 31 16.43 2.36 -5.54
N ILE A 32 16.41 1.34 -4.68
CA ILE A 32 15.21 0.97 -3.92
C ILE A 32 15.55 1.31 -2.47
N SER A 33 15.32 2.57 -2.09
CA SER A 33 15.57 3.05 -0.74
C SER A 33 14.25 3.41 -0.06
N GLY A 34 13.78 2.51 0.81
CA GLY A 34 13.50 2.85 2.20
C GLY A 34 12.26 3.64 2.60
N THR A 35 11.12 3.61 1.89
CA THR A 35 9.92 4.39 2.29
C THR A 35 8.72 3.57 2.77
N LEU A 36 8.75 2.24 2.74
CA LEU A 36 7.61 1.44 3.25
C LEU A 36 7.64 1.16 4.77
N LEU A 37 8.78 1.34 5.45
CA LEU A 37 8.93 0.94 6.87
C LEU A 37 8.38 1.94 7.89
N ALA A 38 8.10 3.19 7.52
CA ALA A 38 7.64 4.21 8.46
C ALA A 38 6.13 4.10 8.81
N LEU A 39 5.41 3.11 8.25
CA LEU A 39 3.95 3.10 8.19
C LEU A 39 3.20 2.55 9.41
N ASN A 40 3.89 2.04 10.45
CA ASN A 40 3.21 1.46 11.63
C ASN A 40 3.46 2.15 12.98
N LEU A 41 4.37 3.12 13.08
CA LEU A 41 4.81 3.63 14.40
C LEU A 41 4.31 5.02 14.81
N LEU A 42 3.63 5.78 13.95
CA LEU A 42 3.18 7.15 14.30
C LEU A 42 1.73 7.48 13.90
N GLY A 43 0.91 6.47 13.61
CA GLY A 43 -0.40 6.65 12.99
C GLY A 43 -1.64 6.36 13.83
N SER A 44 -1.55 5.91 15.08
CA SER A 44 -2.74 5.70 15.93
C SER A 44 -3.05 6.92 16.80
N GLN A 45 -3.11 8.11 16.20
CA GLN A 45 -3.97 9.13 16.81
C GLN A 45 -5.40 8.65 16.62
N GLU A 46 -6.06 8.38 17.75
CA GLU A 46 -7.47 8.01 17.86
C GLU A 46 -8.31 8.77 16.84
N GLN A 47 -8.57 8.10 15.72
CA GLN A 47 -9.67 8.48 14.87
C GLN A 47 -10.92 8.21 15.69
N ASN A 48 -11.45 9.26 16.33
CA ASN A 48 -12.81 9.31 16.85
C ASN A 48 -13.79 9.22 15.66
N VAL A 49 -13.73 8.13 14.92
CA VAL A 49 -14.72 7.75 13.92
C VAL A 49 -15.86 7.19 14.73
N LYS A 50 -16.74 8.09 15.20
CA LYS A 50 -18.12 7.72 15.53
C LYS A 50 -18.56 6.75 14.45
N LYS A 51 -19.01 5.54 14.81
CA LYS A 51 -19.52 4.52 13.88
C LYS A 51 -20.31 5.20 12.76
N VAL A 52 -19.64 5.45 11.63
CA VAL A 52 -20.27 5.97 10.43
C VAL A 52 -20.83 4.71 9.80
N ASN A 53 -22.12 4.47 10.01
CA ASN A 53 -22.90 3.71 9.03
C ASN A 53 -22.49 4.25 7.68
N LEU A 54 -22.02 3.37 6.80
CA LEU A 54 -21.40 3.58 5.50
C LEU A 54 -21.57 5.00 4.92
N ALA A 55 -20.52 5.49 4.27
CA ALA A 55 -20.46 6.75 3.53
C ALA A 55 -21.47 6.87 2.35
N THR A 56 -22.64 6.26 2.43
CA THR A 56 -23.70 6.34 1.46
C THR A 56 -24.46 7.64 1.67
N PHE A 57 -24.16 8.59 0.80
CA PHE A 57 -25.12 9.59 0.35
C PHE A 57 -26.53 8.99 0.41
N ASN A 58 -27.45 9.63 1.14
CA ASN A 58 -28.80 9.11 1.36
C ASN A 58 -29.37 8.54 0.06
N GLU A 59 -29.83 7.29 0.07
CA GLU A 59 -30.35 6.69 -1.16
C GLU A 59 -31.68 7.35 -1.55
N TRP A 60 -31.68 8.16 -2.62
CA TRP A 60 -32.88 8.85 -3.11
C TRP A 60 -33.42 8.17 -4.38
N ALA A 61 -32.52 7.72 -5.26
CA ALA A 61 -32.86 6.83 -6.35
C ALA A 61 -32.92 5.38 -5.86
N PRO A 62 -33.85 4.55 -6.36
CA PRO A 62 -33.91 3.12 -6.02
C PRO A 62 -32.64 2.36 -6.41
N HIS A 63 -32.34 1.27 -5.70
CA HIS A 63 -31.26 0.35 -6.04
C HIS A 63 -31.30 -0.04 -7.53
N GLY A 64 -30.18 0.11 -8.23
CA GLY A 64 -30.05 -0.21 -9.65
C GLY A 64 -30.56 0.86 -10.61
N GLU A 65 -31.00 2.03 -10.12
CA GLU A 65 -31.42 3.17 -10.95
C GLU A 65 -30.42 4.32 -10.92
N CYS A 66 -30.10 4.87 -12.09
CA CYS A 66 -29.42 6.16 -12.25
C CYS A 66 -30.39 7.14 -12.91
N ILE A 67 -30.68 8.25 -12.25
CA ILE A 67 -31.62 9.28 -12.72
C ILE A 67 -30.85 10.55 -13.04
N LEU A 68 -30.92 10.96 -14.29
CA LEU A 68 -30.33 12.18 -14.83
C LEU A 68 -31.39 13.27 -14.89
N PHE A 69 -31.07 14.50 -14.49
CA PHE A 69 -31.99 15.64 -14.46
C PHE A 69 -31.46 16.81 -15.28
N GLY A 70 -32.38 17.40 -16.06
CA GLY A 70 -32.12 18.49 -16.99
C GLY A 70 -31.91 19.84 -16.31
N ASP A 71 -32.43 19.97 -15.09
CA ASP A 71 -32.31 21.17 -14.27
C ASP A 71 -31.65 20.82 -12.93
N SER A 72 -31.14 21.83 -12.24
CA SER A 72 -30.64 21.69 -10.86
C SER A 72 -31.75 21.31 -9.87
N GLY A 73 -31.35 20.83 -8.69
CA GLY A 73 -32.27 20.48 -7.61
C GLY A 73 -33.14 19.26 -7.89
N PHE A 74 -32.71 18.35 -8.77
CA PHE A 74 -33.45 17.15 -9.18
C PHE A 74 -34.80 17.47 -9.84
N SER A 75 -34.80 18.50 -10.68
CA SER A 75 -36.02 19.01 -11.32
C SER A 75 -35.92 18.96 -12.84
N GLY A 76 -36.98 19.43 -13.50
CA GLY A 76 -37.03 19.45 -14.95
C GLY A 76 -37.24 18.09 -15.58
N ARG A 77 -36.68 17.93 -16.78
CA ARG A 77 -36.73 16.68 -17.53
C ARG A 77 -35.84 15.63 -16.87
N GLN A 78 -36.30 14.39 -16.80
CA GLN A 78 -35.49 13.29 -16.28
C GLN A 78 -35.35 12.12 -17.25
N VAL A 79 -34.22 11.42 -17.16
CA VAL A 79 -33.99 10.13 -17.82
C VAL A 79 -33.51 9.12 -16.78
N LYS A 80 -34.06 7.91 -16.84
CA LYS A 80 -33.63 6.80 -16.01
C LYS A 80 -32.78 5.83 -16.82
N LEU A 81 -31.62 5.48 -16.28
CA LEU A 81 -30.67 4.53 -16.83
C LEU A 81 -30.47 3.39 -15.83
N TYR A 82 -30.13 2.21 -16.36
CA TYR A 82 -29.93 0.98 -15.60
C TYR A 82 -28.62 0.31 -16.01
N ALA A 83 -28.14 -0.62 -15.19
CA ALA A 83 -26.95 -1.40 -15.48
C ALA A 83 -27.00 -2.02 -16.89
N GLY A 84 -25.91 -1.88 -17.64
CA GLY A 84 -25.77 -2.31 -19.03
C GLY A 84 -25.98 -1.19 -20.05
N TYR A 85 -26.52 -0.03 -19.66
CA TYR A 85 -26.61 1.12 -20.58
C TYR A 85 -25.22 1.66 -20.93
N LYS A 86 -25.00 1.88 -22.22
CA LYS A 86 -23.81 2.51 -22.81
C LYS A 86 -24.24 3.30 -24.03
N GLY A 87 -24.22 4.63 -23.98
CA GLY A 87 -24.75 5.41 -25.10
C GLY A 87 -24.56 6.92 -24.97
N ASN A 88 -24.63 7.57 -26.14
CA ASN A 88 -24.61 9.03 -26.23
C ASN A 88 -25.96 9.59 -25.76
N LEU A 89 -25.92 10.70 -25.03
CA LEU A 89 -27.10 11.32 -24.45
C LEU A 89 -27.98 12.01 -25.49
N ASP A 90 -27.42 12.44 -26.62
CA ASP A 90 -28.16 12.95 -27.79
C ASP A 90 -29.13 11.92 -28.40
N SER A 91 -28.82 10.63 -28.29
CA SER A 91 -29.60 9.52 -28.82
C SER A 91 -30.82 9.17 -27.97
N LEU A 92 -30.89 9.67 -26.74
CA LEU A 92 -32.06 9.55 -25.88
C LEU A 92 -33.22 10.34 -26.49
N GLN A 93 -34.46 9.94 -26.21
CA GLN A 93 -35.64 10.65 -26.69
C GLN A 93 -36.46 11.22 -25.53
N PRO A 94 -36.56 12.56 -25.42
CA PRO A 94 -35.82 13.58 -26.18
C PRO A 94 -34.31 13.62 -25.81
N GLY A 95 -33.46 14.16 -26.69
CA GLY A 95 -31.99 14.14 -26.57
C GLY A 95 -31.48 14.96 -25.39
N PHE A 96 -30.57 14.41 -24.59
CA PHE A 96 -30.08 14.90 -23.27
C PHE A 96 -28.64 15.43 -23.32
N ASN A 97 -28.11 15.66 -24.52
CA ASN A 97 -26.74 16.14 -24.70
C ASN A 97 -26.56 17.53 -24.09
N ASP A 98 -25.50 17.72 -23.32
CA ASP A 98 -25.14 19.02 -22.73
C ASP A 98 -26.32 19.67 -21.98
N GLN A 99 -27.11 18.84 -21.30
CA GLN A 99 -28.27 19.28 -20.51
C GLN A 99 -28.23 18.69 -19.10
N LEU A 100 -27.14 18.02 -18.69
CA LEU A 100 -27.06 17.36 -17.40
C LEU A 100 -26.72 18.37 -16.30
N SER A 101 -27.67 18.64 -15.41
CA SER A 101 -27.49 19.59 -14.30
C SER A 101 -27.56 18.99 -12.90
N SER A 102 -28.22 17.84 -12.73
CA SER A 102 -28.23 17.11 -11.45
C SER A 102 -28.42 15.60 -11.65
N ILE A 103 -27.98 14.81 -10.66
CA ILE A 103 -28.00 13.33 -10.74
C ILE A 103 -28.38 12.66 -9.42
N GLN A 104 -29.07 11.53 -9.52
CA GLN A 104 -29.27 10.58 -8.42
C GLN A 104 -28.86 9.19 -8.89
N ILE A 105 -27.97 8.54 -8.16
CA ILE A 105 -27.50 7.18 -8.41
C ILE A 105 -27.93 6.36 -7.21
N GLY A 106 -28.73 5.32 -7.42
CA GLY A 106 -29.12 4.37 -6.39
C GLY A 106 -27.99 3.39 -6.07
N SER A 107 -28.12 2.66 -4.97
CA SER A 107 -27.13 1.63 -4.62
C SER A 107 -27.05 0.55 -5.71
N GLY A 108 -25.91 -0.16 -5.79
CA GLY A 108 -25.73 -1.25 -6.75
C GLY A 108 -25.27 -0.82 -8.15
N LEU A 109 -24.95 0.47 -8.35
CA LEU A 109 -24.46 1.01 -9.62
C LEU A 109 -23.08 1.68 -9.50
N ARG A 110 -22.31 1.57 -10.58
CA ARG A 110 -21.12 2.39 -10.87
C ARG A 110 -21.36 3.08 -12.20
N VAL A 111 -21.19 4.40 -12.26
CA VAL A 111 -21.56 5.18 -13.44
C VAL A 111 -20.38 6.02 -13.91
N LEU A 112 -20.01 5.85 -15.18
CA LEU A 112 -19.01 6.64 -15.88
C LEU A 112 -19.70 7.68 -16.76
N PHE A 113 -19.29 8.94 -16.63
CA PHE A 113 -19.76 10.06 -17.42
C PHE A 113 -18.59 10.62 -18.24
N CYS A 114 -18.83 10.93 -19.52
CA CYS A 114 -17.81 11.48 -20.41
C CYS A 114 -18.31 12.72 -21.17
N SER A 115 -17.40 13.66 -21.41
CA SER A 115 -17.66 14.88 -22.20
C SER A 115 -17.99 14.62 -23.64
N ASN A 116 -17.34 13.62 -24.21
CA ASN A 116 -17.35 13.35 -25.63
C ASN A 116 -18.22 12.12 -25.93
N ASN A 117 -18.76 12.10 -27.14
CA ASN A 117 -19.45 10.93 -27.64
C ASN A 117 -18.56 9.68 -27.61
N ASN A 118 -19.17 8.53 -27.31
CA ASN A 118 -18.54 7.22 -27.18
C ASN A 118 -17.38 7.15 -26.17
N CYS A 119 -17.19 8.18 -25.33
CA CYS A 119 -16.06 8.31 -24.41
C CYS A 119 -14.67 8.15 -25.09
N GLU A 120 -14.50 8.69 -26.30
CA GLU A 120 -13.26 8.51 -27.09
C GLU A 120 -12.05 9.31 -26.55
N ALA A 121 -12.26 10.24 -25.64
CA ALA A 121 -11.20 11.06 -25.05
C ALA A 121 -10.61 10.44 -23.77
N TYR A 122 -9.30 10.59 -23.61
CA TYR A 122 -8.51 9.89 -22.59
C TYR A 122 -7.96 10.80 -21.50
N ASP A 123 -8.19 12.11 -21.56
CA ASP A 123 -7.62 13.02 -20.58
C ASP A 123 -8.43 13.02 -19.27
N TRP A 124 -7.79 13.44 -18.18
CA TRP A 124 -8.39 13.41 -16.84
C TRP A 124 -9.64 14.29 -16.73
N TYR A 125 -9.68 15.37 -17.51
CA TYR A 125 -10.78 16.30 -17.47
C TYR A 125 -11.97 15.83 -18.29
N ASP A 126 -11.86 14.79 -19.13
CA ASP A 126 -12.89 14.34 -20.08
C ASP A 126 -13.87 13.31 -19.52
N LYS A 127 -13.65 12.85 -18.28
CA LYS A 127 -14.55 11.88 -17.64
C LYS A 127 -14.54 11.99 -16.13
N PHE A 128 -15.59 11.50 -15.51
CA PHE A 128 -15.64 11.23 -14.08
C PHE A 128 -16.48 9.98 -13.79
N GLU A 129 -16.15 9.27 -12.72
CA GLU A 129 -16.83 8.04 -12.33
C GLU A 129 -17.32 8.11 -10.88
N LEU A 130 -18.53 7.60 -10.64
CA LEU A 130 -19.21 7.66 -9.34
C LEU A 130 -19.75 6.29 -8.93
N LEU A 131 -19.83 6.06 -7.62
CA LEU A 131 -20.41 4.88 -7.00
C LEU A 131 -21.73 5.24 -6.32
N GLY A 132 -22.77 4.47 -6.61
CA GLY A 132 -24.07 4.59 -5.96
C GLY A 132 -24.09 3.94 -4.57
N PRO A 133 -24.85 4.48 -3.60
CA PRO A 133 -25.76 5.62 -3.76
C PRO A 133 -25.01 6.96 -3.74
N TYR A 134 -25.45 7.89 -4.58
CA TYR A 134 -24.84 9.22 -4.73
C TYR A 134 -25.86 10.22 -5.27
N ASN A 135 -25.91 11.44 -4.72
CA ASN A 135 -26.80 12.49 -5.23
C ASN A 135 -26.07 13.82 -5.31
N ALA A 136 -26.16 14.48 -6.46
CA ALA A 136 -25.67 15.84 -6.66
C ALA A 136 -26.80 16.71 -7.18
N PRO A 137 -27.36 17.63 -6.36
CA PRO A 137 -28.41 18.56 -6.79
C PRO A 137 -27.87 19.62 -7.77
N THR A 138 -26.56 19.76 -7.86
CA THR A 138 -25.85 20.66 -8.78
C THR A 138 -24.57 19.98 -9.22
N LEU A 139 -24.19 20.15 -10.49
CA LEU A 139 -22.92 19.67 -11.04
C LEU A 139 -22.05 20.88 -11.38
N ALA A 140 -20.77 20.88 -10.95
CA ALA A 140 -19.83 21.90 -11.41
C ALA A 140 -19.52 21.74 -12.92
N VAL A 141 -19.59 20.50 -13.40
CA VAL A 141 -19.52 20.09 -14.81
C VAL A 141 -20.89 20.15 -15.51
N ASN A 142 -21.69 21.17 -15.23
CA ASN A 142 -23.01 21.33 -15.83
C ASN A 142 -22.95 21.37 -17.36
N ASP A 143 -23.94 20.78 -18.03
CA ASP A 143 -24.12 20.83 -19.49
C ASP A 143 -22.90 20.35 -20.29
N TRP A 144 -22.16 19.40 -19.73
CA TRP A 144 -20.89 18.95 -20.26
C TRP A 144 -20.88 17.49 -20.69
N VAL A 145 -21.79 16.67 -20.15
CA VAL A 145 -21.80 15.23 -20.42
C VAL A 145 -22.51 14.94 -21.73
N SER A 146 -21.84 14.18 -22.60
CA SER A 146 -22.41 13.68 -23.86
C SER A 146 -22.56 12.15 -23.89
N TYR A 147 -21.88 11.39 -23.02
CA TYR A 147 -21.94 9.92 -23.00
C TYR A 147 -21.95 9.35 -21.58
N VAL A 148 -22.71 8.27 -21.37
CA VAL A 148 -22.83 7.60 -20.07
C VAL A 148 -22.71 6.09 -20.21
N GLU A 149 -21.98 5.47 -19.28
CA GLU A 149 -21.98 4.02 -19.07
C GLU A 149 -22.42 3.68 -17.66
N VAL A 150 -23.38 2.77 -17.54
CA VAL A 150 -23.91 2.31 -16.26
C VAL A 150 -23.53 0.84 -16.05
N TYR A 151 -22.77 0.59 -15.01
CA TYR A 151 -22.31 -0.74 -14.61
C TYR A 151 -23.05 -1.21 -13.35
N SER A 152 -23.31 -2.52 -13.27
CA SER A 152 -23.64 -3.14 -11.98
C SER A 152 -22.44 -3.03 -11.04
N TYR A 153 -22.69 -2.76 -9.77
CA TYR A 153 -21.67 -2.60 -8.75
C TYR A 153 -22.06 -3.35 -7.48
N ASP A 154 -21.14 -4.12 -6.92
CA ASP A 154 -21.29 -4.74 -5.61
C ASP A 154 -19.99 -4.49 -4.83
N GLU A 155 -20.08 -3.66 -3.79
CA GLU A 155 -18.95 -3.31 -2.91
C GLU A 155 -18.29 -4.55 -2.27
N LYS A 156 -19.02 -5.67 -2.13
CA LYS A 156 -18.46 -6.91 -1.58
C LYS A 156 -17.59 -7.65 -2.59
N VAL A 157 -17.89 -7.53 -3.89
CA VAL A 157 -17.20 -8.27 -4.97
C VAL A 157 -16.11 -7.43 -5.61
N ASP A 158 -16.38 -6.16 -5.87
CA ASP A 158 -15.46 -5.19 -6.48
C ASP A 158 -15.39 -3.92 -5.61
N PRO A 159 -14.82 -4.00 -4.39
CA PRO A 159 -14.72 -2.82 -3.53
C PRO A 159 -13.84 -1.75 -4.18
N ARG A 160 -14.22 -0.48 -4.04
CA ARG A 160 -13.52 0.64 -4.67
C ARG A 160 -13.47 1.84 -3.73
N VAL A 161 -12.33 2.52 -3.69
CA VAL A 161 -12.19 3.85 -3.11
C VAL A 161 -12.72 4.86 -4.12
N MET A 162 -13.53 5.83 -3.69
CA MET A 162 -13.96 6.95 -4.54
C MET A 162 -13.30 8.23 -4.06
N ILE A 163 -12.73 9.00 -4.98
CA ILE A 163 -12.11 10.29 -4.70
C ILE A 163 -12.80 11.35 -5.57
N THR A 164 -13.10 12.50 -5.00
CA THR A 164 -13.65 13.65 -5.73
C THR A 164 -12.66 14.83 -5.71
N GLY A 165 -12.69 15.58 -6.81
CA GLY A 165 -11.87 16.77 -7.03
C GLY A 165 -12.38 18.03 -6.32
N ALA A 166 -13.60 17.98 -5.78
CA ALA A 166 -14.23 19.11 -5.07
C ALA A 166 -14.45 18.81 -3.57
N PRO A 167 -14.52 19.85 -2.73
CA PRO A 167 -14.87 19.73 -1.31
C PRO A 167 -16.28 19.21 -1.09
N ASN A 168 -16.60 18.84 0.16
CA ASN A 168 -17.93 18.37 0.56
C ASN A 168 -18.50 17.26 -0.31
N PHE A 169 -17.63 16.49 -0.97
CA PHE A 169 -17.99 15.44 -1.91
C PHE A 169 -18.79 15.94 -3.11
N ASP A 170 -18.69 17.23 -3.47
CA ASP A 170 -19.27 17.75 -4.71
C ASP A 170 -18.54 17.18 -5.94
N ILE A 171 -19.18 17.29 -7.11
CA ILE A 171 -18.63 16.80 -8.37
C ILE A 171 -18.10 17.97 -9.19
N ASP A 172 -16.77 18.03 -9.26
CA ASP A 172 -16.02 18.67 -10.35
C ASP A 172 -15.33 17.59 -11.19
N ARG A 173 -14.58 16.74 -10.47
CA ARG A 173 -13.91 15.54 -11.01
C ARG A 173 -14.09 14.38 -10.04
N SER A 174 -14.02 13.16 -10.52
CA SER A 174 -14.01 11.98 -9.64
C SER A 174 -13.47 10.74 -10.32
N GLY A 175 -12.87 9.88 -9.50
CA GLY A 175 -12.37 8.57 -9.92
C GLY A 175 -12.72 7.49 -8.90
N THR A 176 -12.84 6.25 -9.38
CA THR A 176 -12.99 5.07 -8.52
C THR A 176 -11.81 4.12 -8.70
N PHE A 177 -11.31 3.60 -7.58
CA PHE A 177 -10.03 2.88 -7.53
C PHE A 177 -10.23 1.54 -6.81
N PRO A 178 -10.19 0.40 -7.54
CA PRO A 178 -10.20 -0.92 -6.90
C PRO A 178 -8.88 -1.17 -6.15
N PRO A 179 -8.73 -2.30 -5.42
CA PRO A 179 -7.45 -2.69 -4.85
C PRO A 179 -6.32 -2.67 -5.88
N GLY A 180 -5.19 -2.06 -5.52
CA GLY A 180 -4.06 -1.85 -6.42
C GLY A 180 -3.17 -0.68 -5.99
N THR A 181 -2.13 -0.44 -6.80
CA THR A 181 -1.18 0.66 -6.62
C THR A 181 -1.36 1.68 -7.74
N TYR A 182 -1.43 2.95 -7.38
CA TYR A 182 -1.73 4.06 -8.28
C TYR A 182 -0.70 5.16 -8.14
N MET A 183 0.03 5.44 -9.21
CA MET A 183 0.94 6.58 -9.32
C MET A 183 0.18 7.80 -9.83
N SER A 184 0.83 8.97 -9.83
CA SER A 184 0.21 10.22 -10.30
C SER A 184 -0.42 10.08 -11.69
N ALA A 185 0.27 9.41 -12.62
CA ALA A 185 -0.26 9.17 -13.96
C ALA A 185 -1.54 8.30 -13.96
N ASP A 186 -1.65 7.35 -13.03
CA ASP A 186 -2.83 6.51 -12.88
C ASP A 186 -3.99 7.30 -12.26
N LEU A 187 -3.74 8.11 -11.25
CA LEU A 187 -4.76 9.02 -10.68
C LEU A 187 -5.31 9.96 -11.76
N LYS A 188 -4.41 10.55 -12.56
CA LYS A 188 -4.74 11.38 -13.73
C LYS A 188 -5.62 10.65 -14.73
N LYS A 189 -5.19 9.48 -15.18
CA LYS A 189 -5.94 8.65 -16.12
C LYS A 189 -7.33 8.26 -15.62
N ASN A 190 -7.56 8.27 -14.31
CA ASN A 190 -8.82 7.93 -13.67
C ASN A 190 -9.62 9.16 -13.18
N GLY A 191 -9.37 10.34 -13.73
CA GLY A 191 -10.26 11.49 -13.56
C GLY A 191 -9.97 12.36 -12.34
N LEU A 192 -8.73 12.41 -11.87
CA LEU A 192 -8.26 13.37 -10.85
C LEU A 192 -7.12 14.21 -11.41
N ASP A 193 -7.04 15.51 -11.14
CA ASP A 193 -5.84 16.24 -11.54
C ASP A 193 -4.65 15.93 -10.62
N LEU A 194 -3.45 16.34 -11.03
CA LEU A 194 -2.23 16.17 -10.25
C LEU A 194 -2.08 17.27 -9.20
N PRO A 195 -1.54 16.97 -8.01
CA PRO A 195 -1.08 18.01 -7.10
C PRO A 195 -0.04 18.93 -7.74
N PRO A 196 0.02 20.22 -7.36
CA PRO A 196 -0.85 20.92 -6.39
C PRO A 196 -2.02 21.66 -7.07
N TRP A 197 -2.43 21.25 -8.27
CA TRP A 197 -3.44 21.97 -9.04
C TRP A 197 -4.82 21.76 -8.43
N GLY A 198 -5.68 22.79 -8.49
CA GLY A 198 -7.08 22.65 -8.07
C GLY A 198 -7.77 21.61 -8.95
N SER A 199 -8.66 20.81 -8.36
CA SER A 199 -9.29 19.58 -8.93
C SER A 199 -8.47 18.28 -8.76
N ALA A 200 -7.39 18.31 -7.97
CA ALA A 200 -6.80 17.11 -7.41
C ALA A 200 -7.68 16.59 -6.23
N ALA A 201 -7.21 15.61 -5.46
CA ALA A 201 -8.07 14.99 -4.44
C ALA A 201 -8.50 15.97 -3.33
N SER A 202 -9.80 16.28 -3.26
CA SER A 202 -10.41 17.15 -2.24
C SER A 202 -11.33 16.42 -1.28
N SER A 203 -11.93 15.30 -1.69
CA SER A 203 -12.66 14.41 -0.78
C SER A 203 -12.42 12.94 -1.12
N ILE A 204 -12.51 12.06 -0.13
CA ILE A 204 -12.27 10.61 -0.28
C ILE A 204 -13.27 9.78 0.52
N VAL A 205 -13.72 8.69 -0.10
CA VAL A 205 -14.62 7.69 0.47
C VAL A 205 -13.95 6.33 0.38
N VAL A 206 -13.79 5.67 1.54
CA VAL A 206 -13.20 4.33 1.65
C VAL A 206 -14.24 3.36 2.21
N PRO A 207 -14.62 2.30 1.46
CA PRO A 207 -15.63 1.31 1.88
C PRO A 207 -15.14 0.41 3.02
N GLN A 208 -16.06 -0.28 3.71
CA GLN A 208 -15.78 -1.01 4.96
C GLN A 208 -14.68 -2.07 4.87
N ASN A 209 -14.42 -2.63 3.69
CA ASN A 209 -13.45 -3.71 3.48
C ASN A 209 -12.12 -3.25 2.86
N LEU A 210 -11.88 -1.94 2.74
CA LEU A 210 -10.66 -1.39 2.17
C LEU A 210 -9.89 -0.48 3.15
N ILE A 211 -8.61 -0.33 2.84
CA ILE A 211 -7.72 0.68 3.40
C ILE A 211 -7.09 1.43 2.23
N ALA A 212 -7.06 2.76 2.34
CA ALA A 212 -6.33 3.61 1.43
C ALA A 212 -5.09 4.19 2.13
N TYR A 213 -3.92 3.92 1.58
CA TYR A 213 -2.66 4.60 1.92
C TYR A 213 -2.44 5.68 0.86
N VAL A 214 -2.52 6.95 1.23
CA VAL A 214 -2.35 8.08 0.30
C VAL A 214 -1.09 8.85 0.64
N TYR A 215 -0.36 9.26 -0.40
CA TYR A 215 0.97 9.84 -0.30
C TYR A 215 1.01 11.22 -0.94
N LYS A 216 1.74 12.16 -0.32
CA LYS A 216 1.87 13.52 -0.86
C LYS A 216 2.74 13.62 -2.10
N GLN A 217 3.60 12.64 -2.35
CA GLN A 217 4.46 12.60 -3.52
C GLN A 217 4.14 11.40 -4.41
N ASN A 218 4.62 11.44 -5.65
CA ASN A 218 4.51 10.31 -6.56
C ASN A 218 5.39 9.14 -6.07
N TYR A 219 5.25 7.96 -6.65
CA TYR A 219 6.06 6.78 -6.33
C TYR A 219 5.97 6.29 -4.87
N LEU A 220 4.85 6.56 -4.20
CA LEU A 220 4.59 6.17 -2.81
C LEU A 220 5.56 6.81 -1.79
N GLU A 221 5.94 8.06 -2.04
CA GLU A 221 6.89 8.81 -1.21
C GLU A 221 6.24 9.98 -0.45
N GLY A 222 6.99 10.53 0.52
CA GLY A 222 6.59 11.71 1.28
C GLY A 222 5.66 11.40 2.46
N GLU A 223 5.01 12.45 2.97
CA GLU A 223 4.03 12.31 4.05
C GLU A 223 2.92 11.35 3.61
N THR A 224 2.52 10.44 4.52
CA THR A 224 1.52 9.41 4.25
C THR A 224 0.32 9.56 5.20
N LEU A 225 -0.87 9.31 4.67
CA LEU A 225 -2.11 9.21 5.43
C LEU A 225 -2.75 7.84 5.19
N THR A 226 -3.04 7.15 6.27
CA THR A 226 -3.78 5.87 6.24
C THR A 226 -5.24 6.14 6.57
N ILE A 227 -6.14 5.65 5.72
CA ILE A 227 -7.59 5.80 5.86
C ILE A 227 -8.21 4.42 5.87
N ASN A 228 -8.68 3.99 7.04
CA ASN A 228 -9.36 2.71 7.21
C ASN A 228 -10.85 2.91 6.93
N GLY A 229 -11.42 2.07 6.06
CA GLY A 229 -12.86 2.05 5.85
C GLY A 229 -13.64 1.46 7.03
N PRO A 230 -14.94 1.77 7.18
CA PRO A 230 -15.69 2.72 6.37
C PRO A 230 -15.37 4.16 6.78
N ALA A 231 -14.94 4.99 5.83
CA ALA A 231 -14.56 6.38 6.09
C ALA A 231 -15.04 7.31 4.98
N LYS A 232 -15.38 8.54 5.40
CA LYS A 232 -15.78 9.66 4.55
C LYS A 232 -15.03 10.90 5.03
N ILE A 233 -14.05 11.37 4.26
CA ILE A 233 -13.15 12.45 4.66
C ILE A 233 -13.20 13.58 3.63
N ASP A 234 -13.52 14.78 4.11
CA ASP A 234 -13.32 16.02 3.36
C ASP A 234 -11.90 16.53 3.66
N LEU A 235 -11.03 16.49 2.65
CA LEU A 235 -9.60 16.82 2.79
C LEU A 235 -9.37 18.33 2.95
N THR A 236 -10.35 19.17 2.64
CA THR A 236 -10.26 20.65 2.85
C THR A 236 -10.32 21.05 4.30
N THR A 237 -10.98 20.25 5.14
CA THR A 237 -11.11 20.50 6.58
C THR A 237 -10.25 19.55 7.41
N TYR A 238 -9.97 18.36 6.90
CA TYR A 238 -9.16 17.36 7.59
C TYR A 238 -7.72 17.85 7.82
N LYS A 239 -7.25 17.76 9.07
CA LYS A 239 -5.92 18.25 9.50
C LYS A 239 -5.63 19.66 8.97
N GLY A 240 -6.62 20.56 9.05
CA GLY A 240 -6.50 21.95 8.63
C GLY A 240 -6.29 22.14 7.12
N GLY A 241 -6.77 21.21 6.29
CA GLY A 241 -6.67 21.29 4.83
C GLY A 241 -5.33 20.84 4.26
N SER A 242 -4.43 20.33 5.10
CA SER A 242 -3.05 19.96 4.70
C SER A 242 -2.97 18.83 3.68
N TRP A 243 -4.07 18.13 3.42
CA TRP A 243 -4.18 17.05 2.44
C TRP A 243 -5.01 17.41 1.21
N ASN A 244 -5.65 18.59 1.19
CA ASN A 244 -6.42 19.05 0.05
C ASN A 244 -5.53 19.22 -1.18
N ASP A 245 -5.93 18.64 -2.32
CA ASP A 245 -5.19 18.70 -3.60
C ASP A 245 -3.74 18.19 -3.52
N ASN A 246 -3.41 17.41 -2.49
CA ASN A 246 -2.03 16.99 -2.20
C ASN A 246 -1.82 15.48 -2.34
N ILE A 247 -2.79 14.68 -2.79
CA ILE A 247 -2.59 13.23 -2.99
C ILE A 247 -1.99 12.97 -4.37
N ALA A 248 -0.74 12.52 -4.41
CA ALA A 248 0.00 12.28 -5.65
C ALA A 248 0.15 10.78 -5.99
N SER A 249 0.08 9.89 -5.00
CA SER A 249 0.03 8.44 -5.24
C SER A 249 -0.74 7.73 -4.12
N MET A 250 -1.17 6.49 -4.39
CA MET A 250 -2.04 5.74 -3.48
C MET A 250 -1.83 4.23 -3.61
N VAL A 251 -1.99 3.52 -2.48
CA VAL A 251 -2.23 2.07 -2.45
C VAL A 251 -3.61 1.81 -1.85
N VAL A 252 -4.41 1.02 -2.55
CA VAL A 252 -5.70 0.52 -2.06
C VAL A 252 -5.53 -0.96 -1.76
N ALA A 253 -5.74 -1.36 -0.52
CA ALA A 253 -5.64 -2.75 -0.07
C ALA A 253 -6.96 -3.20 0.55
N LYS A 254 -7.27 -4.49 0.48
CA LYS A 254 -8.38 -5.03 1.28
C LYS A 254 -7.94 -5.09 2.74
N ILE A 255 -8.88 -4.96 3.68
CA ILE A 255 -8.58 -5.17 5.11
C ILE A 255 -8.11 -6.60 5.37
N THR A 256 -8.57 -7.58 4.59
CA THR A 256 -8.02 -8.94 4.63
C THR A 256 -6.55 -9.00 4.22
N ASP A 257 -6.05 -7.96 3.57
CA ASP A 257 -4.70 -7.84 3.08
C ASP A 257 -3.87 -6.88 3.98
N THR A 258 -4.38 -6.49 5.17
CA THR A 258 -3.62 -5.67 6.12
C THR A 258 -2.31 -6.34 6.51
N PRO A 259 -1.20 -5.59 6.54
CA PRO A 259 0.07 -6.12 6.98
C PRO A 259 -0.02 -6.54 8.44
N ILE A 260 0.57 -7.69 8.74
CA ILE A 260 0.62 -8.26 10.08
C ILE A 260 1.64 -7.43 10.87
N GLN A 261 1.24 -6.88 12.01
CA GLN A 261 2.19 -6.22 12.89
C GLN A 261 3.02 -7.29 13.59
N ILE A 262 4.29 -7.37 13.22
CA ILE A 262 5.20 -8.37 13.76
C ILE A 262 6.06 -7.73 14.85
N THR A 263 6.14 -8.39 15.99
CA THR A 263 7.02 -8.03 17.10
C THR A 263 7.91 -9.21 17.44
N GLY A 264 9.21 -8.97 17.50
CA GLY A 264 10.22 -9.91 17.98
C GLY A 264 10.67 -9.58 19.40
N ASN A 265 10.94 -10.58 20.21
CA ASN A 265 11.45 -10.43 21.57
C ASN A 265 12.29 -11.64 22.00
N TRP A 266 13.15 -11.44 23.00
CA TRP A 266 13.91 -12.53 23.62
C TRP A 266 13.18 -13.02 24.87
N ASP A 267 12.75 -14.28 24.85
CA ASP A 267 12.16 -14.95 26.01
C ASP A 267 13.26 -15.64 26.82
N LYS A 268 13.24 -15.45 28.14
CA LYS A 268 14.15 -16.15 29.06
C LYS A 268 13.73 -17.61 29.21
N VAL A 269 14.63 -18.54 28.88
CA VAL A 269 14.40 -19.98 29.05
C VAL A 269 14.77 -20.43 30.46
N ILE A 270 16.04 -20.25 30.84
CA ILE A 270 16.57 -20.63 32.15
C ILE A 270 17.84 -19.85 32.48
N SER A 271 18.16 -19.68 33.76
CA SER A 271 19.40 -19.09 34.23
C SER A 271 20.09 -19.99 35.27
N SER A 272 21.41 -20.12 35.21
CA SER A 272 22.20 -20.96 36.12
C SER A 272 23.62 -20.42 36.36
N ASN A 273 24.24 -20.79 37.48
CA ASN A 273 25.67 -20.58 37.72
C ASN A 273 26.53 -21.76 37.23
N ASP A 274 25.89 -22.83 36.76
CA ASP A 274 26.53 -23.99 36.16
C ASP A 274 26.31 -23.99 34.64
N ALA A 275 26.83 -25.01 33.94
CA ALA A 275 26.50 -25.22 32.53
C ALA A 275 25.01 -25.52 32.37
N ILE A 276 24.41 -25.02 31.29
CA ILE A 276 23.00 -25.25 30.97
C ILE A 276 22.93 -26.29 29.84
N SER A 277 22.06 -27.27 29.98
CA SER A 277 21.66 -28.19 28.90
C SER A 277 20.16 -28.39 28.98
N VAL A 278 19.42 -27.88 28.00
CA VAL A 278 17.95 -27.94 27.96
C VAL A 278 17.52 -28.60 26.67
N SER A 279 16.50 -29.45 26.77
CA SER A 279 15.75 -29.89 25.61
C SER A 279 14.34 -29.33 25.68
N VAL A 280 13.97 -28.51 24.70
CA VAL A 280 12.66 -27.85 24.62
C VAL A 280 11.86 -28.51 23.49
N GLU A 281 10.67 -28.99 23.81
CA GLU A 281 9.69 -29.41 22.79
C GLU A 281 8.82 -28.22 22.44
N GLU A 282 8.90 -27.76 21.19
CA GLU A 282 8.19 -26.58 20.75
C GLU A 282 7.31 -26.86 19.55
N THR A 283 6.10 -26.30 19.61
CA THR A 283 5.17 -26.29 18.48
C THR A 283 5.18 -24.89 17.90
N ALA A 284 5.82 -24.72 16.75
CA ALA A 284 5.71 -23.49 15.97
C ALA A 284 4.33 -23.45 15.30
N GLY A 285 3.58 -22.36 15.50
CA GLY A 285 2.20 -22.25 15.02
C GLY A 285 1.91 -20.92 14.33
N ILE A 286 1.46 -21.02 13.08
CA ILE A 286 0.61 -19.99 12.47
C ILE A 286 -0.82 -20.46 12.65
N ASP A 287 -1.71 -19.56 13.07
CA ASP A 287 -3.13 -19.82 12.91
C ASP A 287 -3.49 -19.64 11.43
N THR A 288 -3.38 -20.73 10.66
CA THR A 288 -3.63 -20.73 9.21
C THR A 288 -5.09 -20.45 8.86
N THR A 289 -5.99 -20.45 9.85
CA THR A 289 -7.37 -20.01 9.67
C THR A 289 -7.51 -18.49 9.67
N LYS A 290 -6.49 -17.76 10.18
CA LYS A 290 -6.49 -16.30 10.33
C LYS A 290 -5.46 -15.57 9.46
N THR A 291 -4.40 -16.26 9.02
CA THR A 291 -3.38 -15.69 8.12
C THR A 291 -2.66 -16.77 7.31
N ASN A 292 -1.89 -16.39 6.29
CA ASN A 292 -1.04 -17.29 5.52
C ASN A 292 0.45 -16.89 5.60
N SER A 293 1.34 -17.83 5.26
CA SER A 293 2.79 -17.62 5.34
C SER A 293 3.32 -16.55 4.37
N GLN A 294 2.61 -16.26 3.27
CA GLN A 294 3.00 -15.22 2.31
C GLN A 294 2.78 -13.82 2.89
N GLU A 295 1.69 -13.60 3.62
CA GLU A 295 1.40 -12.35 4.33
C GLU A 295 2.41 -12.07 5.45
N ILE A 296 2.82 -13.12 6.19
CA ILE A 296 3.87 -13.02 7.21
C ILE A 296 5.19 -12.64 6.56
N ASN A 297 5.58 -13.30 5.47
CA ASN A 297 6.82 -13.00 4.77
C ASN A 297 6.83 -11.58 4.20
N ALA A 298 5.72 -11.13 3.61
CA ALA A 298 5.57 -9.76 3.13
C ALA A 298 5.73 -8.75 4.28
N SER A 299 5.09 -9.02 5.42
CA SER A 299 5.18 -8.15 6.61
C SER A 299 6.60 -8.12 7.19
N LEU A 300 7.30 -9.27 7.26
CA LEU A 300 8.70 -9.34 7.68
C LEU A 300 9.64 -8.56 6.76
N THR A 301 9.43 -8.62 5.45
CA THR A 301 10.23 -7.83 4.49
C THR A 301 9.99 -6.33 4.60
N GLN A 302 8.85 -5.93 5.16
CA GLN A 302 8.51 -4.55 5.51
C GLN A 302 9.01 -4.15 6.91
N GLY A 303 9.91 -4.91 7.53
CA GLY A 303 10.42 -4.60 8.87
C GLY A 303 9.49 -5.03 10.01
N PHE A 304 10.01 -5.04 11.22
CA PHE A 304 9.27 -5.45 12.42
C PHE A 304 9.83 -4.73 13.66
N GLU A 305 9.10 -4.80 14.78
CA GLU A 305 9.56 -4.17 16.03
C GLU A 305 10.29 -5.17 16.92
N VAL A 306 11.35 -4.75 17.62
CA VAL A 306 11.91 -5.51 18.75
C VAL A 306 11.50 -4.87 20.07
N GLY A 307 10.90 -5.67 20.96
CA GLY A 307 10.55 -5.27 22.32
C GLY A 307 11.33 -6.05 23.38
N SER A 308 11.50 -5.43 24.55
CA SER A 308 11.92 -6.12 25.78
C SER A 308 10.85 -5.99 26.85
N ASP A 309 10.58 -7.05 27.61
CA ASP A 309 9.62 -7.04 28.73
C ASP A 309 10.02 -6.09 29.88
N LEU A 310 11.27 -5.63 29.90
CA LEU A 310 11.85 -4.91 31.04
C LEU A 310 11.84 -3.38 30.89
N VAL A 311 11.74 -2.85 29.68
CA VAL A 311 11.69 -1.40 29.45
C VAL A 311 10.93 -1.15 28.15
N GLY A 312 9.88 -0.33 28.20
CA GLY A 312 8.94 -0.05 27.10
C GLY A 312 9.52 0.65 25.86
N TYR A 313 10.76 0.34 25.49
CA TYR A 313 11.39 0.77 24.25
C TYR A 313 11.17 -0.30 23.18
N LYS A 314 10.49 0.09 22.11
CA LYS A 314 10.36 -0.66 20.86
C LYS A 314 11.32 -0.06 19.84
N TYR A 315 12.13 -0.90 19.20
CA TYR A 315 13.04 -0.48 18.13
C TYR A 315 12.54 -1.00 16.79
N SER A 316 12.50 -0.13 15.78
CA SER A 316 12.17 -0.54 14.40
C SER A 316 13.39 -1.23 13.77
N VAL A 317 13.15 -2.38 13.15
CA VAL A 317 14.18 -3.17 12.46
C VAL A 317 14.11 -2.93 10.97
N SER A 318 15.26 -2.68 10.34
CA SER A 318 15.34 -2.36 8.91
C SER A 318 14.79 -3.47 8.00
N ALA A 319 14.34 -3.10 6.79
CA ALA A 319 13.84 -4.06 5.78
C ALA A 319 14.84 -5.18 5.44
N THR A 320 16.14 -4.83 5.44
CA THR A 320 17.24 -5.76 5.15
C THR A 320 17.33 -6.85 6.23
N VAL A 321 17.19 -6.43 7.49
CA VAL A 321 17.19 -7.35 8.64
C VAL A 321 15.91 -8.16 8.65
N GLY A 322 14.76 -7.53 8.38
CA GLY A 322 13.48 -8.19 8.20
C GLY A 322 13.50 -9.31 7.15
N THR A 323 14.19 -9.10 6.03
CA THR A 323 14.37 -10.10 4.97
C THR A 323 15.28 -11.26 5.40
N ALA A 324 16.31 -11.00 6.21
CA ALA A 324 17.17 -12.07 6.72
C ALA A 324 16.45 -12.91 7.79
N VAL A 325 15.71 -12.23 8.69
CA VAL A 325 14.87 -12.89 9.69
C VAL A 325 13.74 -13.66 9.00
N SER A 326 13.17 -13.17 7.89
CA SER A 326 12.13 -13.89 7.14
C SER A 326 12.59 -15.23 6.58
N HIS A 327 13.88 -15.38 6.24
CA HIS A 327 14.43 -16.67 5.84
C HIS A 327 14.55 -17.64 7.02
N SER A 328 14.98 -17.17 8.20
CA SER A 328 14.98 -17.97 9.44
C SER A 328 13.57 -18.44 9.77
N VAL A 329 12.64 -17.47 9.79
CA VAL A 329 11.22 -17.69 10.05
C VAL A 329 10.60 -18.65 9.03
N SER A 330 10.83 -18.46 7.73
CA SER A 330 10.31 -19.36 6.68
C SER A 330 10.79 -20.80 6.87
N SER A 331 12.02 -21.01 7.35
CA SER A 331 12.56 -22.33 7.65
C SER A 331 11.87 -22.99 8.85
N THR A 332 11.44 -22.20 9.82
CA THR A 332 10.69 -22.65 11.00
C THR A 332 9.21 -22.87 10.65
N LEU A 333 8.63 -22.02 9.80
CA LEU A 333 7.25 -22.11 9.31
C LEU A 333 7.00 -23.32 8.40
N SER A 334 7.99 -23.71 7.60
CA SER A 334 7.89 -24.88 6.72
C SER A 334 7.96 -26.21 7.47
N LYS A 335 8.30 -26.20 8.77
CA LYS A 335 8.32 -27.37 9.64
C LYS A 335 7.06 -27.39 10.51
N SER A 336 5.95 -27.91 9.98
CA SER A 336 4.76 -28.16 10.79
C SER A 336 4.99 -29.36 11.72
N GLY A 337 5.06 -29.13 13.03
CA GLY A 337 5.17 -30.20 14.04
C GLY A 337 5.82 -29.75 15.35
N THR A 338 5.77 -30.61 16.36
CA THR A 338 6.55 -30.45 17.59
C THR A 338 8.00 -30.83 17.30
N VAL A 339 8.92 -29.88 17.44
CA VAL A 339 10.36 -30.12 17.27
C VAL A 339 11.01 -30.14 18.64
N LYS A 340 11.81 -31.16 18.91
CA LYS A 340 12.67 -31.24 20.08
C LYS A 340 13.98 -30.54 19.75
N ILE A 341 14.27 -29.46 20.47
CA ILE A 341 15.45 -28.63 20.25
C ILE A 341 16.34 -28.75 21.47
N GLU A 342 17.64 -28.96 21.27
CA GLU A 342 18.62 -29.05 22.34
C GLU A 342 19.52 -27.81 22.32
N ALA A 343 19.60 -27.13 23.46
CA ALA A 343 20.43 -25.94 23.64
C ALA A 343 21.38 -26.13 24.82
N GLN A 344 22.65 -25.75 24.63
CA GLN A 344 23.69 -25.88 25.65
C GLN A 344 24.46 -24.58 25.80
N CYS A 345 24.70 -24.19 27.06
CA CYS A 345 25.59 -23.10 27.41
C CYS A 345 26.75 -23.63 28.24
N SER A 346 27.98 -23.43 27.77
CA SER A 346 29.17 -23.70 28.56
C SER A 346 29.38 -22.58 29.59
N ASN A 347 29.79 -22.95 30.81
CA ASN A 347 30.01 -21.99 31.89
C ASN A 347 31.26 -22.32 32.71
N PRO A 348 32.45 -22.25 32.09
CA PRO A 348 33.70 -22.62 32.76
C PRO A 348 34.02 -21.69 33.94
N GLN A 349 33.51 -20.45 33.92
CA GLN A 349 33.78 -19.43 34.93
C GLN A 349 32.81 -19.51 36.13
N ARG A 350 31.77 -20.35 36.06
CA ARG A 350 30.71 -20.48 37.07
C ARG A 350 30.04 -19.15 37.43
N VAL A 351 29.88 -18.29 36.44
CA VAL A 351 29.14 -17.03 36.56
C VAL A 351 27.68 -17.25 36.22
N LYS A 352 26.79 -16.35 36.63
CA LYS A 352 25.38 -16.48 36.27
C LYS A 352 25.22 -16.30 34.76
N ILE A 353 24.78 -17.35 34.07
CA ILE A 353 24.45 -17.34 32.65
C ILE A 353 22.95 -17.56 32.46
N THR A 354 22.38 -16.92 31.44
CA THR A 354 20.97 -17.06 31.05
C THR A 354 20.90 -17.50 29.60
N LEU A 355 20.09 -18.53 29.35
CA LEU A 355 19.72 -19.01 28.03
C LEU A 355 18.47 -18.26 27.57
N TRP A 356 18.58 -17.58 26.45
CA TRP A 356 17.51 -16.81 25.80
C TRP A 356 17.09 -17.47 24.50
N GLN A 357 15.81 -17.40 24.18
CA GLN A 357 15.24 -17.88 22.93
C GLN A 357 14.50 -16.76 22.21
N TRP A 358 14.67 -16.68 20.90
CA TRP A 358 13.97 -15.67 20.10
C TRP A 358 12.50 -16.06 19.89
N ARG A 359 11.61 -15.11 20.07
CA ARG A 359 10.16 -15.26 19.85
C ARG A 359 9.66 -14.15 18.95
N MET A 360 8.69 -14.49 18.10
CA MET A 360 8.01 -13.58 17.22
C MET A 360 6.50 -13.76 17.36
N THR A 361 5.81 -12.64 17.52
CA THR A 361 4.35 -12.58 17.52
C THR A 361 3.88 -11.72 16.36
N GLY A 362 2.75 -12.08 15.79
CA GLY A 362 2.10 -11.32 14.72
C GLY A 362 0.68 -11.03 15.10
N VAL A 363 0.31 -9.76 15.08
CA VAL A 363 -1.05 -9.30 15.36
C VAL A 363 -1.65 -8.74 14.08
N LYS A 364 -2.86 -9.17 13.75
CA LYS A 364 -3.64 -8.66 12.62
C LYS A 364 -5.03 -8.32 13.13
N ASN A 365 -5.46 -7.07 12.96
CA ASN A 365 -6.73 -6.56 13.47
C ASN A 365 -6.94 -6.86 14.98
N ASP A 366 -5.91 -6.60 15.79
CA ASP A 366 -5.85 -6.87 17.23
C ASP A 366 -5.98 -8.35 17.65
N GLU A 367 -5.97 -9.28 16.70
CA GLU A 367 -5.92 -10.71 16.96
C GLU A 367 -4.52 -11.28 16.76
N LEU A 368 -4.09 -12.14 17.69
CA LEU A 368 -2.86 -12.91 17.55
C LEU A 368 -3.03 -13.93 16.42
N VAL A 369 -2.30 -13.74 15.32
CA VAL A 369 -2.33 -14.61 14.13
C VAL A 369 -1.05 -15.42 13.95
N MET A 370 0.02 -15.01 14.62
CA MET A 370 1.31 -15.70 14.63
C MET A 370 1.87 -15.70 16.05
N ASN A 371 2.31 -16.87 16.52
CA ASN A 371 3.10 -16.98 17.74
C ASN A 371 4.15 -18.08 17.53
N MET A 372 5.37 -17.64 17.31
CA MET A 372 6.46 -18.51 16.88
C MET A 372 7.65 -18.29 17.77
N LYS A 373 8.31 -19.38 18.13
CA LYS A 373 9.61 -19.35 18.76
C LYS A 373 10.60 -19.96 17.80
N ASP A 374 11.72 -19.27 17.61
CA ASP A 374 12.75 -19.72 16.69
C ASP A 374 13.66 -20.74 17.38
N ASN A 375 14.37 -21.54 16.58
CA ASN A 375 15.33 -22.55 17.06
C ASN A 375 16.67 -21.94 17.47
N GLU A 376 16.73 -20.62 17.62
CA GLU A 376 17.95 -19.86 17.82
C GLU A 376 18.05 -19.41 19.27
N PHE A 377 19.18 -19.77 19.89
CA PHE A 377 19.43 -19.57 21.31
C PHE A 377 20.68 -18.74 21.54
N ILE A 378 20.62 -17.90 22.57
CA ILE A 378 21.77 -17.11 22.99
C ILE A 378 22.05 -17.37 24.46
N CYS A 379 23.30 -17.72 24.75
CA CYS A 379 23.83 -17.80 26.09
C CYS A 379 24.45 -16.45 26.44
N LYS A 380 23.98 -15.82 27.51
CA LYS A 380 24.44 -14.49 27.92
C LYS A 380 24.72 -14.45 29.41
N THR A 381 25.83 -13.83 29.79
CA THR A 381 26.14 -13.61 31.21
C THR A 381 25.18 -12.58 31.80
N GLY A 382 24.66 -12.85 33.00
CA GLY A 382 23.70 -12.00 33.70
C GLY A 382 22.24 -12.28 33.36
N GLU A 383 21.39 -11.28 33.56
CA GLU A 383 19.91 -11.36 33.44
C GLU A 383 19.36 -10.39 32.39
N GLU A 384 20.23 -9.63 31.73
CA GLU A 384 19.80 -8.72 30.67
C GLU A 384 19.48 -9.49 29.40
N SER A 385 18.43 -9.09 28.68
CA SER A 385 18.11 -9.71 27.39
C SER A 385 19.17 -9.37 26.35
N PRO A 386 19.41 -10.25 25.35
CA PRO A 386 20.17 -9.91 24.16
C PRO A 386 19.63 -8.63 23.50
N ARG A 387 20.52 -7.81 22.95
CA ARG A 387 20.17 -6.48 22.43
C ARG A 387 19.74 -6.46 20.97
N CYS A 388 19.99 -7.54 20.21
CA CYS A 388 19.80 -7.54 18.76
C CYS A 388 18.81 -8.62 18.35
N PRO A 389 18.15 -8.49 17.19
CA PRO A 389 17.41 -9.59 16.60
C PRO A 389 18.34 -10.77 16.31
N VAL A 390 17.73 -11.95 16.23
CA VAL A 390 18.41 -13.19 15.86
C VAL A 390 19.22 -13.03 14.56
N GLY A 391 20.46 -13.54 14.53
CA GLY A 391 21.36 -13.44 13.37
C GLY A 391 22.12 -12.11 13.22
N PHE A 392 21.78 -11.09 14.00
CA PHE A 392 22.34 -9.72 13.90
C PHE A 392 23.23 -9.31 15.09
N CYS A 393 23.56 -10.26 15.96
CA CYS A 393 24.55 -10.07 17.01
C CYS A 393 25.96 -9.96 16.41
N GLN A 394 26.73 -8.97 16.85
CA GLN A 394 28.14 -8.79 16.50
C GLN A 394 29.06 -9.58 17.44
N ASP A 395 28.65 -9.77 18.70
CA ASP A 395 29.34 -10.59 19.70
C ASP A 395 28.48 -11.79 20.14
N ALA A 396 29.12 -12.79 20.74
CA ALA A 396 28.49 -14.06 21.12
C ALA A 396 27.39 -13.93 22.18
N GLU A 397 27.45 -12.89 23.02
CA GLU A 397 26.46 -12.59 24.04
C GLU A 397 25.43 -11.54 23.58
N CYS A 398 25.53 -11.12 22.32
CA CYS A 398 24.65 -10.16 21.66
C CYS A 398 24.48 -8.85 22.44
N ASN A 399 25.59 -8.29 22.91
CA ASN A 399 25.65 -6.96 23.51
C ASN A 399 25.68 -5.85 22.45
N THR A 400 26.18 -6.16 21.26
CA THR A 400 26.37 -5.21 20.15
C THR A 400 25.72 -5.77 18.89
N CYS A 401 25.03 -4.91 18.14
CA CYS A 401 24.36 -5.29 16.91
C CYS A 401 25.21 -4.94 15.69
N LYS A 402 25.12 -5.74 14.64
CA LYS A 402 25.78 -5.45 13.36
C LYS A 402 25.30 -4.08 12.83
N PRO A 403 26.14 -3.31 12.13
CA PRO A 403 25.71 -2.04 11.53
C PRO A 403 24.47 -2.22 10.62
N GLY A 404 23.52 -1.28 10.70
CA GLY A 404 22.26 -1.32 9.92
C GLY A 404 21.16 -2.23 10.49
N THR A 405 21.34 -2.75 11.71
CA THR A 405 20.33 -3.59 12.39
C THR A 405 19.08 -2.80 12.76
N TYR A 406 19.27 -1.60 13.32
CA TYR A 406 18.21 -0.68 13.69
C TYR A 406 18.27 0.54 12.79
N GLU A 407 17.11 1.11 12.48
CA GLU A 407 16.97 2.37 11.74
C GLU A 407 16.94 3.58 12.68
#